data_AF-A0A935FE80-F1
#
_entry.id   AF-A0A935FE80-F1
#
_cell.length_a   1.000
_cell.length_b   1.000
_cell.length_c   1.000
_cell.angle_alpha   90.00
_cell.angle_beta   90.00
_cell.angle_gamma   90.00
#
_symmetry.space_group_name_H-M   'P 1'
#
loop_
_entity.id
_entity.type
_entity.pdbx_description
1 polymer ?
#
loop_
_entity_poly.entity_id
_entity_poly.type
_entity_poly.pdbx_seq_one_letter_code
_entity_poly.pdbx_strand_id
1 'polypeptide(L)'
;MAEISINPAFPDILIVTGSEIYAENYVDELKAFIYGLSSSDPSPVKKGTHDFWVTYSIPGTPGAFHTGEDSSVNPRRLRGIIQMGRIPEIAEIPGNLSTLQQEVAHHWLVPHEMEFNIAGARLNMPPDFELVSNINNEEEFSGLNILGRDNAHWSSYFKADGSPLDGLCYLEYPPEDGYGKWGSSDHCGMNIAPAGLPSILCKSAYCDLDLLLMGVKTPQEAYGGANNGISWMNPQLTSPLEYHTGLFLAFSRNDQLMFGFDEGHEYLAVRSSDGNSILTPFKINPDYHPLGHPFNGMALRVIRKGTTYYFQAKINNPISGCISSILESLGLSAGEKDRIWYGADNPSDTIESISPSFSDWTNVSIVSHPGEPNAIGMFINKRKHPHFCDTAFHNLYIKTGTNKRVLLTTSVPPAIAAGNYAALSTNQLNRENPEGAIFRSKEGRIHIIAPFSTVNDGNKIQHYPDTQFKHDTHIDNSPKVLTKAPTGDFSFATNVKVHRTIVTPWAGGYGANRTVWGKIKSTAASSAIIPSSIRSIQPPPPGNAYKFGFMVIARNQQDVTPALLQRLDTVRRYWDEAFKVSTINRRTSNSEL
;
A
#
# COMPACT_ATOMS: atom_id res chain seq x y z
N MET A 1 11.66 -29.23 -30.71
CA MET A 1 10.42 -29.90 -31.15
C MET A 1 9.60 -30.06 -29.88
N ALA A 2 8.48 -29.36 -29.80
CA ALA A 2 7.61 -29.42 -28.64
C ALA A 2 6.92 -30.80 -28.58
N GLU A 3 6.89 -31.39 -27.40
CA GLU A 3 6.30 -32.70 -27.11
C GLU A 3 5.34 -32.58 -25.93
N ILE A 4 4.28 -33.41 -25.95
CA ILE A 4 3.33 -33.56 -24.84
C ILE A 4 3.40 -34.99 -24.33
N SER A 5 3.49 -35.13 -23.02
CA SER A 5 3.36 -36.42 -22.34
C SER A 5 2.49 -36.31 -21.09
N ILE A 6 2.04 -37.46 -20.60
CA ILE A 6 1.33 -37.60 -19.33
C ILE A 6 2.09 -38.64 -18.51
N ASN A 7 2.32 -38.38 -17.23
CA ASN A 7 2.88 -39.37 -16.33
C ASN A 7 1.74 -40.25 -15.79
N PRO A 8 1.78 -41.59 -15.94
CA PRO A 8 0.71 -42.47 -15.45
C PRO A 8 0.43 -42.38 -13.94
N ALA A 9 1.39 -41.90 -13.13
CA ALA A 9 1.20 -41.65 -11.70
C ALA A 9 0.51 -40.31 -11.38
N PHE A 10 0.44 -39.40 -12.36
CA PHE A 10 -0.14 -38.06 -12.26
C PHE A 10 -0.96 -37.75 -13.54
N PRO A 11 -2.04 -38.51 -13.81
CA PRO A 11 -2.73 -38.47 -15.10
C PRO A 11 -3.37 -37.12 -15.43
N ASP A 12 -3.70 -36.33 -14.40
CA ASP A 12 -4.33 -35.01 -14.51
C ASP A 12 -3.33 -33.85 -14.73
N ILE A 13 -2.03 -34.14 -14.87
CA ILE A 13 -0.99 -33.15 -15.11
C ILE A 13 -0.38 -33.37 -16.50
N LEU A 14 -0.51 -32.35 -17.35
CA LEU A 14 0.12 -32.34 -18.66
C LEU A 14 1.60 -31.96 -18.52
N ILE A 15 2.48 -32.71 -19.18
CA ILE A 15 3.90 -32.35 -19.29
C ILE A 15 4.12 -31.86 -20.72
N VAL A 16 4.61 -30.63 -20.87
CA VAL A 16 4.91 -30.02 -22.17
C VAL A 16 6.39 -29.65 -22.19
N THR A 17 7.15 -30.24 -23.12
CA THR A 17 8.61 -30.05 -23.19
C THR A 17 9.05 -29.56 -24.55
N GLY A 18 9.96 -28.58 -24.59
CA GLY A 18 10.57 -28.10 -25.83
C GLY A 18 11.28 -26.77 -25.65
N SER A 19 12.36 -26.53 -26.38
CA SER A 19 13.10 -25.27 -26.32
C SER A 19 12.33 -24.08 -26.91
N GLU A 20 11.41 -24.35 -27.83
CA GLU A 20 10.54 -23.36 -28.49
C GLU A 20 9.42 -22.82 -27.56
N ILE A 21 8.88 -23.66 -26.68
CA ILE A 21 7.81 -23.31 -25.73
C ILE A 21 8.36 -22.90 -24.36
N TYR A 22 9.60 -22.39 -24.35
CA TYR A 22 10.36 -22.05 -23.15
C TYR A 22 10.99 -20.63 -23.24
N ALA A 23 10.56 -19.81 -24.20
CA ALA A 23 10.99 -18.42 -24.33
C ALA A 23 10.25 -17.50 -23.33
N GLU A 24 10.70 -16.25 -23.15
CA GLU A 24 10.07 -15.29 -22.22
C GLU A 24 8.58 -14.99 -22.53
N ASN A 25 8.13 -15.22 -23.77
CA ASN A 25 6.75 -15.01 -24.22
C ASN A 25 6.05 -16.28 -24.73
N TYR A 26 6.41 -17.48 -24.23
CA TYR A 26 6.02 -18.80 -24.79
C TYR A 26 4.51 -19.10 -24.95
N VAL A 27 3.62 -18.20 -24.51
CA VAL A 27 2.18 -18.45 -24.46
C VAL A 27 1.56 -18.55 -25.86
N ASP A 28 2.01 -17.73 -26.81
CA ASP A 28 1.52 -17.80 -28.18
C ASP A 28 2.04 -19.06 -28.90
N GLU A 29 3.30 -19.46 -28.65
CA GLU A 29 3.86 -20.73 -29.15
C GLU A 29 3.14 -21.95 -28.55
N LEU A 30 2.85 -21.94 -27.24
CA LEU A 30 2.10 -23.00 -26.56
C LEU A 30 0.67 -23.09 -27.11
N LYS A 31 0.00 -21.95 -27.32
CA LYS A 31 -1.34 -21.89 -27.91
C LYS A 31 -1.36 -22.37 -29.35
N ALA A 32 -0.40 -21.94 -30.17
CA ALA A 32 -0.24 -22.41 -31.55
C ALA A 32 0.02 -23.93 -31.59
N PHE A 33 0.88 -24.45 -30.71
CA PHE A 33 1.19 -25.86 -30.60
C PHE A 33 -0.03 -26.70 -30.18
N ILE A 34 -0.72 -26.35 -29.08
CA ILE A 34 -1.92 -27.07 -28.62
C ILE A 34 -3.07 -26.97 -29.62
N TYR A 35 -3.17 -25.87 -30.38
CA TYR A 35 -4.16 -25.72 -31.45
C TYR A 35 -3.80 -26.51 -32.72
N GLY A 36 -2.51 -26.80 -32.94
CA GLY A 36 -2.02 -27.64 -34.03
C GLY A 36 -2.19 -29.15 -33.80
N LEU A 37 -2.51 -29.57 -32.56
CA LEU A 37 -2.76 -30.97 -32.24
C LEU A 37 -3.97 -31.52 -33.00
N SER A 38 -3.77 -32.66 -33.65
CA SER A 38 -4.80 -33.40 -34.35
C SER A 38 -5.78 -34.05 -33.39
N SER A 39 -6.95 -34.47 -33.89
CA SER A 39 -7.89 -35.28 -33.11
C SER A 39 -7.27 -36.60 -32.63
N SER A 40 -6.32 -37.15 -33.39
CA SER A 40 -5.57 -38.39 -33.12
C SER A 40 -4.46 -38.26 -32.07
N ASP A 41 -4.04 -37.05 -31.69
CA ASP A 41 -3.02 -36.89 -30.66
C ASP A 41 -3.53 -37.36 -29.29
N PRO A 42 -2.71 -37.98 -28.43
CA PRO A 42 -3.15 -38.52 -27.15
C PRO A 42 -3.46 -37.45 -26.09
N SER A 43 -3.16 -36.16 -26.36
CA SER A 43 -3.43 -35.08 -25.41
C SER A 43 -4.94 -34.87 -25.16
N PRO A 44 -5.40 -34.83 -23.90
CA PRO A 44 -6.75 -34.42 -23.53
C PRO A 44 -6.94 -32.90 -23.63
N VAL A 45 -5.87 -32.12 -23.49
CA VAL A 45 -5.88 -30.67 -23.71
C VAL A 45 -5.63 -30.38 -25.19
N LYS A 46 -6.63 -29.80 -25.84
CA LYS A 46 -6.67 -29.43 -27.26
C LYS A 46 -7.50 -28.15 -27.42
N LYS A 47 -7.49 -27.56 -28.62
CA LYS A 47 -8.39 -26.45 -28.97
C LYS A 47 -9.85 -26.81 -28.64
N GLY A 48 -10.45 -26.05 -27.73
CA GLY A 48 -11.86 -26.16 -27.36
C GLY A 48 -12.23 -27.20 -26.30
N THR A 49 -11.26 -27.86 -25.66
CA THR A 49 -11.52 -28.83 -24.59
C THR A 49 -11.47 -28.25 -23.18
N HIS A 50 -10.79 -27.12 -22.98
CA HIS A 50 -10.59 -26.48 -21.67
C HIS A 50 -10.91 -24.97 -21.72
N ASP A 51 -11.40 -24.43 -20.60
CA ASP A 51 -11.65 -22.99 -20.43
C ASP A 51 -10.37 -22.25 -20.03
N PHE A 52 -9.56 -22.85 -19.15
CA PHE A 52 -8.32 -22.24 -18.66
C PHE A 52 -7.16 -23.24 -18.75
N TRP A 53 -5.97 -22.75 -19.05
CA TRP A 53 -4.72 -23.50 -18.91
C TRP A 53 -3.88 -22.86 -17.81
N VAL A 54 -3.39 -23.64 -16.85
CA VAL A 54 -2.55 -23.15 -15.75
C VAL A 54 -1.17 -23.75 -15.92
N THR A 55 -0.18 -22.92 -16.25
CA THR A 55 1.17 -23.35 -16.61
C THR A 55 2.18 -23.00 -15.53
N TYR A 56 3.12 -23.90 -15.26
CA TYR A 56 4.25 -23.68 -14.36
C TYR A 56 5.55 -23.99 -15.10
N SER A 57 6.43 -22.99 -15.27
CA SER A 57 7.71 -23.16 -15.98
C SER A 57 8.80 -23.79 -15.09
N ILE A 58 9.76 -24.50 -15.71
CA ILE A 58 10.94 -25.06 -15.02
C ILE A 58 12.25 -24.66 -15.74
N PRO A 59 13.13 -23.87 -15.08
CA PRO A 59 12.90 -23.12 -13.84
C PRO A 59 11.70 -22.15 -13.88
N GLY A 60 11.15 -21.88 -12.70
CA GLY A 60 10.01 -20.98 -12.54
C GLY A 60 10.38 -19.52 -12.78
N THR A 61 9.52 -18.80 -13.47
CA THR A 61 9.60 -17.34 -13.60
C THR A 61 9.05 -16.65 -12.32
N PRO A 62 9.46 -15.41 -12.01
CA PRO A 62 8.81 -14.60 -10.97
C PRO A 62 7.44 -14.09 -11.42
N GLY A 63 6.50 -13.96 -10.47
CA GLY A 63 5.15 -13.42 -10.73
C GLY A 63 4.14 -14.46 -11.21
N ALA A 64 2.98 -13.96 -11.65
CA ALA A 64 1.98 -14.71 -12.39
C ALA A 64 1.28 -13.76 -13.37
N PHE A 65 0.74 -14.29 -14.47
CA PHE A 65 0.15 -13.51 -15.54
C PHE A 65 -1.00 -14.26 -16.23
N HIS A 66 -2.17 -13.61 -16.34
CA HIS A 66 -3.28 -14.01 -17.20
C HIS A 66 -3.14 -13.42 -18.61
N THR A 67 -3.26 -14.25 -19.65
CA THR A 67 -3.25 -13.79 -21.05
C THR A 67 -3.91 -14.82 -21.99
N GLY A 68 -3.80 -14.66 -23.31
CA GLY A 68 -4.02 -15.73 -24.27
C GLY A 68 -5.47 -16.11 -24.54
N GLU A 69 -6.45 -15.29 -24.17
CA GLU A 69 -7.88 -15.55 -24.42
C GLU A 69 -8.23 -15.81 -25.89
N ASP A 70 -9.30 -16.55 -26.13
CA ASP A 70 -9.85 -16.82 -27.46
C ASP A 70 -11.35 -17.17 -27.38
N SER A 71 -12.18 -16.13 -27.52
CA SER A 71 -13.63 -16.25 -27.50
C SER A 71 -14.22 -16.91 -28.75
N SER A 72 -13.42 -17.13 -29.80
CA SER A 72 -13.84 -17.79 -31.05
C SER A 72 -13.91 -19.32 -30.93
N VAL A 73 -13.27 -19.88 -29.90
CA VAL A 73 -13.16 -21.33 -29.73
C VAL A 73 -14.48 -21.94 -29.22
N ASN A 74 -14.81 -23.10 -29.78
CA ASN A 74 -15.98 -23.90 -29.43
C ASN A 74 -15.55 -25.39 -29.30
N PRO A 75 -16.24 -26.20 -28.48
CA PRO A 75 -17.40 -25.88 -27.66
C PRO A 75 -17.07 -25.11 -26.36
N ARG A 76 -15.83 -25.16 -25.87
CA ARG A 76 -15.35 -24.30 -24.78
C ARG A 76 -14.47 -23.18 -25.34
N ARG A 77 -14.75 -21.94 -24.93
CA ARG A 77 -13.91 -20.77 -25.24
C ARG A 77 -12.66 -20.83 -24.37
N LEU A 78 -11.50 -20.43 -24.90
CA LEU A 78 -10.32 -20.24 -24.07
C LEU A 78 -10.48 -18.90 -23.33
N ARG A 79 -10.65 -18.97 -22.02
CA ARG A 79 -10.87 -17.84 -21.11
C ARG A 79 -9.59 -17.32 -20.48
N GLY A 80 -8.48 -18.06 -20.60
CA GLY A 80 -7.17 -17.58 -20.15
C GLY A 80 -6.11 -18.69 -20.15
N ILE A 81 -4.87 -18.26 -20.35
CA ILE A 81 -3.67 -19.01 -20.06
C ILE A 81 -3.03 -18.29 -18.88
N ILE A 82 -2.97 -18.98 -17.74
CA ILE A 82 -2.44 -18.48 -16.48
C ILE A 82 -1.01 -18.99 -16.33
N GLN A 83 -0.04 -18.14 -16.63
CA GLN A 83 1.35 -18.43 -16.31
C GLN A 83 1.57 -18.18 -14.82
N MET A 84 1.75 -19.26 -14.06
CA MET A 84 2.18 -19.20 -12.67
C MET A 84 3.71 -19.22 -12.59
N GLY A 85 4.25 -18.68 -11.50
CA GLY A 85 5.68 -18.79 -11.19
C GLY A 85 6.12 -20.20 -10.82
N ARG A 86 7.16 -20.35 -9.98
CA ARG A 86 7.61 -21.69 -9.56
C ARG A 86 6.49 -22.48 -8.86
N ILE A 87 6.50 -23.81 -9.05
CA ILE A 87 5.64 -24.73 -8.29
C ILE A 87 5.92 -24.51 -6.78
N PRO A 88 4.90 -24.26 -5.96
CA PRO A 88 5.08 -23.93 -4.54
C PRO A 88 5.51 -25.15 -3.72
N GLU A 89 6.21 -24.90 -2.62
CA GLU A 89 6.30 -25.86 -1.53
C GLU A 89 4.95 -25.98 -0.80
N ILE A 90 4.72 -27.07 -0.06
CA ILE A 90 3.45 -27.34 0.62
C ILE A 90 3.00 -26.16 1.52
N ALA A 91 3.94 -25.52 2.21
CA ALA A 91 3.66 -24.36 3.07
C ALA A 91 3.26 -23.09 2.30
N GLU A 92 3.56 -23.01 1.00
CA GLU A 92 3.35 -21.85 0.14
C GLU A 92 2.06 -21.94 -0.69
N ILE A 93 1.43 -23.13 -0.72
CA ILE A 93 0.17 -23.40 -1.43
C ILE A 93 -0.92 -22.36 -1.12
N PRO A 94 -1.19 -21.93 0.13
CA PRO A 94 -2.22 -20.92 0.41
C PRO A 94 -1.99 -19.59 -0.30
N GLY A 95 -0.71 -19.18 -0.46
CA GLY A 95 -0.34 -17.98 -1.22
C GLY A 95 -0.46 -18.20 -2.73
N ASN A 96 -0.02 -19.36 -3.23
CA ASN A 96 -0.14 -19.69 -4.65
C ASN A 96 -1.60 -19.77 -5.12
N LEU A 97 -2.51 -20.29 -4.29
CA LEU A 97 -3.95 -20.28 -4.55
C LEU A 97 -4.54 -18.87 -4.56
N SER A 98 -4.05 -17.97 -3.70
CA SER A 98 -4.47 -16.55 -3.70
C SER A 98 -4.12 -15.89 -5.02
N THR A 99 -2.91 -16.11 -5.53
CA THR A 99 -2.48 -15.63 -6.85
C THR A 99 -3.28 -16.27 -7.97
N LEU A 100 -3.48 -17.59 -7.97
CA LEU A 100 -4.25 -18.28 -9.01
C LEU A 100 -5.72 -17.80 -9.05
N GLN A 101 -6.33 -17.53 -7.89
CA GLN A 101 -7.66 -16.92 -7.83
C GLN A 101 -7.69 -15.51 -8.44
N GLN A 102 -6.67 -14.70 -8.19
CA GLN A 102 -6.52 -13.35 -8.76
C GLN A 102 -6.42 -13.44 -10.29
N GLU A 103 -5.49 -14.22 -10.82
CA GLU A 103 -5.28 -14.34 -12.27
C GLU A 103 -6.51 -14.91 -12.99
N VAL A 104 -7.13 -15.96 -12.48
CA VAL A 104 -8.36 -16.52 -13.06
C VAL A 104 -9.52 -15.51 -13.02
N ALA A 105 -9.51 -14.56 -12.08
CA ALA A 105 -10.51 -13.50 -12.05
C ALA A 105 -10.38 -12.54 -13.24
N HIS A 106 -9.16 -12.28 -13.75
CA HIS A 106 -8.89 -11.28 -14.79
C HIS A 106 -9.80 -11.43 -16.02
N HIS A 107 -10.19 -12.67 -16.36
CA HIS A 107 -11.19 -12.95 -17.39
C HIS A 107 -12.53 -12.17 -17.25
N TRP A 108 -13.01 -11.87 -16.05
CA TRP A 108 -14.28 -11.14 -15.82
C TRP A 108 -14.10 -9.66 -15.47
N LEU A 109 -12.88 -9.16 -15.48
CA LEU A 109 -12.54 -7.90 -14.84
C LEU A 109 -12.18 -6.84 -15.86
N VAL A 110 -13.20 -6.11 -16.30
CA VAL A 110 -13.04 -4.81 -16.99
C VAL A 110 -13.79 -3.74 -16.18
N PRO A 111 -13.37 -3.45 -14.93
CA PRO A 111 -14.09 -2.61 -13.99
C PRO A 111 -14.35 -1.20 -14.50
N HIS A 112 -13.43 -0.61 -15.29
CA HIS A 112 -13.59 0.75 -15.83
C HIS A 112 -14.73 0.89 -16.86
N GLU A 113 -15.26 -0.22 -17.39
CA GLU A 113 -16.47 -0.23 -18.24
C GLU A 113 -17.77 -0.36 -17.41
N MET A 114 -17.71 -0.55 -16.10
CA MET A 114 -18.92 -0.55 -15.25
C MET A 114 -19.46 0.87 -15.03
N GLU A 115 -20.78 0.99 -15.10
CA GLU A 115 -21.50 2.21 -14.73
C GLU A 115 -22.38 1.95 -13.49
N PHE A 116 -22.71 3.01 -12.74
CA PHE A 116 -23.69 2.99 -11.65
C PHE A 116 -24.70 4.11 -11.81
N ASN A 117 -26.00 3.80 -11.63
CA ASN A 117 -27.07 4.81 -11.57
C ASN A 117 -27.14 5.47 -10.18
N ILE A 118 -26.51 6.63 -9.99
CA ILE A 118 -26.47 7.34 -8.71
C ILE A 118 -27.21 8.67 -8.82
N ALA A 119 -28.24 8.85 -8.00
CA ALA A 119 -29.08 10.06 -7.98
C ALA A 119 -29.65 10.46 -9.36
N GLY A 120 -29.85 9.50 -10.26
CA GLY A 120 -30.33 9.72 -11.64
C GLY A 120 -29.24 9.99 -12.67
N ALA A 121 -27.98 10.16 -12.27
CA ALA A 121 -26.83 10.19 -13.17
C ALA A 121 -26.23 8.80 -13.36
N ARG A 122 -25.64 8.54 -14.54
CA ARG A 122 -24.72 7.42 -14.73
C ARG A 122 -23.32 7.88 -14.40
N LEU A 123 -22.65 7.16 -13.51
CA LEU A 123 -21.26 7.40 -13.15
C LEU A 123 -20.46 6.13 -13.45
N ASN A 124 -19.37 6.29 -14.19
CA ASN A 124 -18.49 5.18 -14.51
C ASN A 124 -17.50 4.96 -13.35
N MET A 125 -16.90 3.77 -13.29
CA MET A 125 -15.65 3.59 -12.56
C MET A 125 -14.51 4.21 -13.39
N PRO A 126 -13.67 5.10 -12.82
CA PRO A 126 -12.56 5.69 -13.56
C PRO A 126 -11.51 4.60 -13.83
N PRO A 127 -10.74 4.71 -14.92
CA PRO A 127 -9.55 3.89 -15.09
C PRO A 127 -8.50 4.23 -14.02
N ASP A 128 -7.57 3.30 -13.80
CA ASP A 128 -6.49 3.40 -12.82
C ASP A 128 -5.62 4.65 -13.02
N PHE A 129 -5.22 4.95 -14.27
CA PHE A 129 -4.39 6.11 -14.58
C PHE A 129 -5.08 7.44 -14.24
N GLU A 130 -6.41 7.52 -14.38
CA GLU A 130 -7.17 8.72 -14.01
C GLU A 130 -7.28 8.83 -12.48
N LEU A 131 -7.51 7.71 -11.77
CA LEU A 131 -7.46 7.72 -10.31
C LEU A 131 -6.08 8.18 -9.81
N VAL A 132 -4.99 7.68 -10.38
CA VAL A 132 -3.60 8.07 -10.08
C VAL A 132 -3.34 9.54 -10.39
N SER A 133 -3.79 10.03 -11.54
CA SER A 133 -3.69 11.45 -11.92
C SER A 133 -4.40 12.32 -10.88
N ASN A 134 -5.66 12.02 -10.57
CA ASN A 134 -6.47 12.79 -9.64
C ASN A 134 -5.87 12.80 -8.21
N ILE A 135 -5.28 11.69 -7.77
CA ILE A 135 -4.54 11.64 -6.50
C ILE A 135 -3.32 12.56 -6.51
N ASN A 136 -2.52 12.53 -7.58
CA ASN A 136 -1.26 13.27 -7.66
C ASN A 136 -1.46 14.78 -7.89
N ASN A 137 -2.57 15.15 -8.53
CA ASN A 137 -2.91 16.53 -8.89
C ASN A 137 -3.89 17.21 -7.91
N GLU A 138 -4.33 16.52 -6.85
CA GLU A 138 -5.42 16.95 -5.95
C GLU A 138 -6.78 17.20 -6.64
N GLU A 139 -7.04 16.55 -7.77
CA GLU A 139 -8.27 16.75 -8.56
C GLU A 139 -9.46 15.95 -7.99
N GLU A 140 -10.70 16.46 -8.20
CA GLU A 140 -11.89 15.72 -7.81
C GLU A 140 -12.08 14.45 -8.65
N PHE A 141 -12.31 13.33 -7.99
CA PHE A 141 -12.63 12.07 -8.67
C PHE A 141 -13.96 12.15 -9.44
N SER A 142 -13.86 11.99 -10.75
CA SER A 142 -14.96 12.01 -11.73
C SER A 142 -16.00 10.88 -11.56
N GLY A 143 -15.58 9.75 -10.97
CA GLY A 143 -16.35 8.50 -10.93
C GLY A 143 -16.44 7.84 -9.55
N LEU A 144 -16.85 6.58 -9.53
CA LEU A 144 -16.80 5.75 -8.32
C LEU A 144 -15.38 5.21 -8.12
N ASN A 145 -14.73 5.53 -7.00
CA ASN A 145 -13.39 5.05 -6.66
C ASN A 145 -13.41 3.57 -6.23
N ILE A 146 -13.75 2.70 -7.16
CA ILE A 146 -13.78 1.25 -7.04
C ILE A 146 -12.97 0.77 -8.24
N LEU A 147 -11.94 -0.06 -8.05
CA LEU A 147 -11.03 -0.49 -9.13
C LEU A 147 -11.05 -2.01 -9.38
N GLY A 148 -11.95 -2.74 -8.72
CA GLY A 148 -12.11 -4.19 -8.92
C GLY A 148 -10.82 -4.97 -8.64
N ARG A 149 -10.61 -6.06 -9.37
CA ARG A 149 -9.38 -6.89 -9.30
C ARG A 149 -8.46 -6.73 -10.52
N ASP A 150 -8.95 -6.19 -11.64
CA ASP A 150 -8.18 -5.85 -12.86
C ASP A 150 -6.90 -5.06 -12.51
N ASN A 151 -7.07 -4.19 -11.51
CA ASN A 151 -6.01 -3.43 -10.90
C ASN A 151 -5.88 -3.83 -9.41
N ALA A 152 -5.55 -5.10 -9.16
CA ALA A 152 -5.23 -5.66 -7.83
C ALA A 152 -4.18 -4.84 -7.07
N HIS A 153 -3.43 -3.99 -7.77
CA HIS A 153 -2.49 -3.04 -7.20
C HIS A 153 -3.10 -1.71 -6.67
N TRP A 154 -4.42 -1.49 -6.72
CA TRP A 154 -4.98 -0.14 -6.49
C TRP A 154 -6.27 -0.07 -5.64
N SER A 155 -6.92 -1.19 -5.36
CA SER A 155 -8.33 -1.26 -4.94
C SER A 155 -8.65 -1.05 -3.44
N SER A 156 -7.96 -0.11 -2.78
CA SER A 156 -8.05 0.10 -1.33
C SER A 156 -9.25 0.92 -0.81
N TYR A 157 -10.22 1.25 -1.67
CA TYR A 157 -11.30 2.22 -1.36
C TYR A 157 -12.72 1.63 -1.33
N PHE A 158 -12.87 0.31 -1.23
CA PHE A 158 -14.16 -0.37 -1.25
C PHE A 158 -14.48 -1.07 0.08
N LYS A 159 -15.65 -0.77 0.67
CA LYS A 159 -16.21 -1.50 1.81
C LYS A 159 -17.60 -2.01 1.47
N ALA A 160 -17.68 -3.33 1.42
CA ALA A 160 -18.90 -4.06 1.72
C ALA A 160 -18.49 -5.43 2.30
N ASP A 161 -19.45 -6.30 2.62
CA ASP A 161 -19.22 -7.57 3.31
C ASP A 161 -18.04 -8.35 2.71
N GLY A 162 -16.94 -8.45 3.47
CA GLY A 162 -15.76 -9.22 3.09
C GLY A 162 -14.95 -8.69 1.90
N SER A 163 -14.94 -7.37 1.62
CA SER A 163 -14.08 -6.73 0.59
C SER A 163 -12.65 -7.32 0.55
N PRO A 164 -12.28 -8.08 -0.50
CA PRO A 164 -11.04 -8.83 -0.64
C PRO A 164 -10.30 -8.49 -1.96
N LEU A 165 -10.47 -7.27 -2.49
CA LEU A 165 -9.85 -6.79 -3.76
C LEU A 165 -8.31 -6.62 -3.67
N ASP A 166 -7.68 -7.37 -2.76
CA ASP A 166 -6.30 -7.29 -2.30
C ASP A 166 -6.05 -8.50 -1.37
N GLY A 167 -6.92 -8.63 -0.36
CA GLY A 167 -6.62 -9.39 0.88
C GLY A 167 -6.78 -8.56 2.16
N LEU A 168 -7.49 -7.41 2.11
CA LEU A 168 -7.77 -6.53 3.25
C LEU A 168 -9.25 -6.39 3.56
N CYS A 169 -9.73 -7.05 4.62
CA CYS A 169 -11.09 -6.84 5.11
C CYS A 169 -11.18 -5.44 5.73
N TYR A 170 -11.82 -4.49 5.07
CA TYR A 170 -12.00 -3.15 5.64
C TYR A 170 -13.15 -3.13 6.66
N LEU A 171 -12.78 -2.92 7.92
CA LEU A 171 -13.72 -2.61 8.99
C LEU A 171 -13.98 -1.10 9.03
N GLU A 172 -15.23 -0.73 9.21
CA GLU A 172 -15.60 0.66 9.48
C GLU A 172 -15.45 0.95 10.98
N TYR A 173 -14.71 2.01 11.25
CA TYR A 173 -14.58 2.61 12.56
C TYR A 173 -15.59 3.78 12.66
N PRO A 174 -15.94 4.22 13.89
CA PRO A 174 -16.76 5.42 14.05
C PRO A 174 -16.19 6.59 13.23
N PRO A 175 -17.05 7.35 12.53
CA PRO A 175 -16.62 8.51 11.76
C PRO A 175 -16.00 9.56 12.70
N GLU A 176 -15.06 10.33 12.17
CA GLU A 176 -14.23 11.27 12.91
C GLU A 176 -14.04 12.53 12.06
N ASP A 177 -14.19 13.70 12.68
CA ASP A 177 -14.13 15.03 12.04
C ASP A 177 -15.05 15.19 10.80
N GLY A 178 -16.17 14.46 10.76
CA GLY A 178 -17.11 14.44 9.62
C GLY A 178 -16.69 13.54 8.45
N TYR A 179 -15.54 12.86 8.57
CA TYR A 179 -15.06 11.88 7.61
C TYR A 179 -15.30 10.45 8.11
N GLY A 180 -15.56 9.54 7.19
CA GLY A 180 -15.56 8.12 7.48
C GLY A 180 -14.14 7.59 7.63
N LYS A 181 -13.99 6.48 8.35
CA LYS A 181 -12.70 5.91 8.74
C LYS A 181 -12.74 4.39 8.63
N TRP A 182 -11.96 3.83 7.71
CA TRP A 182 -11.89 2.39 7.48
C TRP A 182 -10.49 1.87 7.77
N GLY A 183 -10.36 0.70 8.38
CA GLY A 183 -9.06 0.08 8.64
C GLY A 183 -9.07 -1.36 8.22
N SER A 184 -7.96 -1.82 7.66
CA SER A 184 -7.81 -3.23 7.30
C SER A 184 -7.68 -4.10 8.55
N SER A 185 -8.45 -5.18 8.60
CA SER A 185 -8.26 -6.30 9.52
C SER A 185 -7.64 -7.48 8.78
N ASP A 186 -7.00 -8.38 9.55
CA ASP A 186 -6.68 -9.70 9.05
C ASP A 186 -7.93 -10.39 8.51
N HIS A 187 -7.77 -11.09 7.39
CA HIS A 187 -8.85 -11.77 6.68
C HIS A 187 -9.43 -12.93 7.49
N CYS A 188 -10.77 -13.04 7.48
CA CYS A 188 -11.44 -14.31 7.67
C CYS A 188 -11.23 -15.16 6.41
N GLY A 189 -10.10 -15.87 6.34
CA GLY A 189 -9.81 -16.78 5.23
C GLY A 189 -10.80 -17.94 5.14
N MET A 190 -10.87 -18.58 3.99
CA MET A 190 -11.68 -19.78 3.77
C MET A 190 -10.86 -21.02 4.10
N ASN A 191 -11.44 -21.95 4.86
CA ASN A 191 -10.85 -23.27 5.07
C ASN A 191 -11.10 -24.13 3.84
N ILE A 192 -10.03 -24.54 3.16
CA ILE A 192 -10.05 -25.41 1.98
C ILE A 192 -9.56 -26.79 2.41
N ALA A 193 -10.41 -27.81 2.25
CA ALA A 193 -10.13 -29.18 2.68
C ALA A 193 -10.52 -30.20 1.60
N PRO A 194 -9.67 -30.41 0.57
CA PRO A 194 -9.92 -31.41 -0.46
C PRO A 194 -9.86 -32.83 0.13
N ALA A 195 -10.59 -33.76 -0.48
CA ALA A 195 -10.58 -35.15 -0.03
C ALA A 195 -9.16 -35.73 -0.01
N GLY A 196 -8.75 -36.27 1.14
CA GLY A 196 -7.43 -36.89 1.34
C GLY A 196 -6.26 -35.91 1.49
N LEU A 197 -6.51 -34.60 1.64
CA LEU A 197 -5.49 -33.58 1.94
C LEU A 197 -5.84 -32.86 3.27
N PRO A 198 -4.85 -32.27 3.97
CA PRO A 198 -5.11 -31.50 5.19
C PRO A 198 -5.90 -30.22 4.88
N SER A 199 -6.63 -29.69 5.86
CA SER A 199 -7.27 -28.39 5.72
C SER A 199 -6.23 -27.27 5.74
N ILE A 200 -6.34 -26.32 4.81
CA ILE A 200 -5.53 -25.09 4.76
C ILE A 200 -6.42 -23.85 4.85
N LEU A 201 -5.89 -22.75 5.39
CA LEU A 201 -6.58 -21.46 5.41
C LEU A 201 -6.12 -20.62 4.21
N CYS A 202 -6.94 -20.50 3.17
CA CYS A 202 -6.68 -19.57 2.07
C CYS A 202 -7.22 -18.18 2.44
N LYS A 203 -6.34 -17.16 2.45
CA LYS A 203 -6.71 -15.79 2.85
C LYS A 203 -7.37 -14.96 1.73
N SER A 204 -7.60 -15.52 0.55
CA SER A 204 -8.26 -14.87 -0.58
C SER A 204 -9.58 -15.57 -0.93
N ALA A 205 -10.58 -14.76 -1.33
CA ALA A 205 -11.90 -15.18 -1.75
C ALA A 205 -12.45 -14.17 -2.77
N TYR A 206 -13.36 -14.59 -3.66
CA TYR A 206 -14.05 -13.66 -4.55
C TYR A 206 -15.00 -12.75 -3.77
N CYS A 207 -15.00 -11.47 -4.10
CA CYS A 207 -15.86 -10.48 -3.50
C CYS A 207 -17.23 -10.45 -4.15
N ASP A 208 -18.20 -9.80 -3.51
CA ASP A 208 -19.53 -9.68 -4.09
C ASP A 208 -19.57 -8.85 -5.39
N LEU A 209 -18.56 -8.01 -5.67
CA LEU A 209 -18.38 -7.38 -7.00
C LEU A 209 -17.85 -8.39 -8.01
N ASP A 210 -16.85 -9.18 -7.65
CA ASP A 210 -16.28 -10.24 -8.50
C ASP A 210 -17.36 -11.26 -8.83
N LEU A 211 -18.13 -11.70 -7.82
CA LEU A 211 -19.23 -12.65 -7.98
C LEU A 211 -20.39 -12.06 -8.79
N LEU A 212 -20.63 -10.75 -8.72
CA LEU A 212 -21.57 -10.06 -9.61
C LEU A 212 -21.04 -10.01 -11.05
N LEU A 213 -19.77 -9.63 -11.25
CA LEU A 213 -19.10 -9.56 -12.55
C LEU A 213 -18.98 -10.93 -13.22
N MET A 214 -18.66 -11.97 -12.45
CA MET A 214 -18.66 -13.36 -12.89
C MET A 214 -20.05 -13.82 -13.31
N GLY A 215 -21.13 -13.29 -12.71
CA GLY A 215 -22.50 -13.81 -12.86
C GLY A 215 -22.80 -14.98 -11.92
N VAL A 216 -22.20 -15.00 -10.73
CA VAL A 216 -22.47 -15.92 -9.62
C VAL A 216 -23.56 -15.36 -8.68
N LYS A 217 -23.55 -14.04 -8.46
CA LYS A 217 -24.55 -13.29 -7.71
C LYS A 217 -25.32 -12.35 -8.61
N THR A 218 -26.59 -12.15 -8.31
CA THR A 218 -27.39 -11.03 -8.81
C THR A 218 -27.12 -9.76 -7.98
N PRO A 219 -27.44 -8.56 -8.50
CA PRO A 219 -27.36 -7.33 -7.71
C PRO A 219 -28.18 -7.34 -6.40
N GLN A 220 -29.24 -8.15 -6.35
CA GLN A 220 -30.11 -8.34 -5.19
C GLN A 220 -29.55 -9.34 -4.16
N GLU A 221 -28.56 -10.15 -4.54
CA GLU A 221 -27.85 -11.07 -3.63
C GLU A 221 -26.49 -10.50 -3.16
N ALA A 222 -25.94 -9.55 -3.90
CA ALA A 222 -24.71 -8.87 -3.56
C ALA A 222 -24.88 -7.98 -2.32
N TYR A 223 -23.95 -8.11 -1.37
CA TYR A 223 -23.81 -7.30 -0.15
C TYR A 223 -25.02 -7.36 0.79
N GLY A 224 -25.60 -8.55 0.96
CA GLY A 224 -26.81 -8.76 1.78
C GLY A 224 -26.66 -8.35 3.26
N GLY A 225 -25.46 -8.45 3.85
CA GLY A 225 -25.18 -7.98 5.22
C GLY A 225 -25.11 -6.45 5.34
N ALA A 226 -24.80 -5.78 4.24
CA ALA A 226 -24.87 -4.32 4.08
C ALA A 226 -26.22 -3.82 3.53
N ASN A 227 -27.31 -4.59 3.66
CA ASN A 227 -28.64 -4.28 3.09
C ASN A 227 -28.61 -4.05 1.56
N ASN A 228 -27.81 -4.84 0.84
CA ASN A 228 -27.50 -4.66 -0.59
C ASN A 228 -26.85 -3.29 -0.92
N GLY A 229 -26.23 -2.64 0.07
CA GLY A 229 -25.48 -1.40 -0.10
C GLY A 229 -24.04 -1.65 -0.54
N ILE A 230 -23.63 -0.96 -1.59
CA ILE A 230 -22.24 -0.74 -1.97
C ILE A 230 -21.77 0.55 -1.28
N SER A 231 -20.65 0.50 -0.56
CA SER A 231 -19.97 1.69 -0.04
C SER A 231 -18.55 1.78 -0.56
N TRP A 232 -18.14 2.98 -0.96
CA TRP A 232 -16.76 3.30 -1.31
C TRP A 232 -16.34 4.61 -0.63
N MET A 233 -15.04 4.81 -0.54
CA MET A 233 -14.44 5.91 0.18
C MET A 233 -13.79 6.84 -0.85
N ASN A 234 -14.30 8.07 -1.00
CA ASN A 234 -13.62 9.08 -1.79
C ASN A 234 -12.47 9.65 -0.93
N PRO A 235 -11.19 9.47 -1.34
CA PRO A 235 -10.07 10.17 -0.75
C PRO A 235 -10.31 11.68 -0.75
N GLN A 236 -9.81 12.34 0.27
CA GLN A 236 -9.76 13.78 0.38
C GLN A 236 -8.39 14.11 0.96
N LEU A 237 -7.46 14.47 0.09
CA LEU A 237 -6.35 15.32 0.49
C LEU A 237 -6.98 16.63 0.96
N THR A 238 -7.10 16.77 2.27
CA THR A 238 -7.48 18.05 2.85
C THR A 238 -6.23 18.91 2.78
N SER A 239 -6.23 19.87 1.87
CA SER A 239 -5.25 20.95 1.76
C SER A 239 -6.04 22.26 1.54
N PRO A 240 -5.66 23.39 2.17
CA PRO A 240 -4.67 23.51 3.23
C PRO A 240 -5.21 22.98 4.56
N LEU A 241 -4.46 22.08 5.21
CA LEU A 241 -4.65 21.79 6.64
C LEU A 241 -3.79 22.76 7.45
N GLU A 242 -4.40 23.47 8.41
CA GLU A 242 -3.69 24.39 9.32
C GLU A 242 -2.83 23.66 10.38
N TYR A 243 -1.81 22.92 9.94
CA TYR A 243 -0.76 22.37 10.80
C TYR A 243 0.59 23.03 10.54
N HIS A 244 1.52 22.85 11.49
CA HIS A 244 2.96 23.07 11.29
C HIS A 244 3.71 21.88 11.90
N THR A 245 4.58 21.21 11.14
CA THR A 245 5.19 19.94 11.57
C THR A 245 6.57 19.72 10.97
N GLY A 246 7.53 19.28 11.79
CA GLY A 246 8.94 19.20 11.39
C GLY A 246 9.92 19.20 12.55
N LEU A 247 11.01 19.97 12.41
CA LEU A 247 12.06 20.16 13.40
C LEU A 247 11.85 21.42 14.25
N PHE A 248 12.31 21.42 15.50
CA PHE A 248 12.35 22.62 16.33
C PHE A 248 13.71 22.84 17.02
N LEU A 249 13.99 24.10 17.34
CA LEU A 249 14.98 24.57 18.31
C LEU A 249 14.23 25.24 19.46
N ALA A 250 14.55 24.95 20.73
CA ALA A 250 14.01 25.68 21.87
C ALA A 250 15.13 26.32 22.70
N PHE A 251 15.13 27.66 22.75
CA PHE A 251 15.98 28.46 23.64
C PHE A 251 15.35 28.54 25.03
N SER A 252 14.03 28.70 25.09
CA SER A 252 13.22 28.55 26.31
C SER A 252 11.88 27.92 25.97
N ARG A 253 11.05 27.66 26.99
CA ARG A 253 9.67 27.17 26.82
C ARG A 253 8.82 28.08 25.90
N ASN A 254 9.11 29.39 25.91
CA ASN A 254 8.37 30.43 25.19
C ASN A 254 9.17 31.03 24.02
N ASP A 255 10.39 30.55 23.78
CA ASP A 255 11.30 31.05 22.74
C ASP A 255 11.81 29.85 21.94
N GLN A 256 11.18 29.63 20.79
CA GLN A 256 11.41 28.48 19.92
C GLN A 256 11.39 28.88 18.45
N LEU A 257 12.17 28.19 17.63
CA LEU A 257 12.12 28.25 16.18
C LEU A 257 11.62 26.90 15.65
N MET A 258 10.50 26.92 14.96
CA MET A 258 9.82 25.76 14.39
C MET A 258 10.01 25.75 12.87
N PHE A 259 10.46 24.64 12.29
CA PHE A 259 10.77 24.51 10.87
C PHE A 259 10.20 23.22 10.27
N GLY A 260 9.40 23.35 9.22
CA GLY A 260 8.88 22.21 8.47
C GLY A 260 7.66 22.60 7.64
N PHE A 261 6.82 21.60 7.34
CA PHE A 261 5.60 21.79 6.56
C PHE A 261 4.62 22.71 7.28
N ASP A 262 4.14 23.75 6.62
CA ASP A 262 3.36 24.85 7.19
C ASP A 262 2.10 25.12 6.35
N GLU A 263 0.92 25.11 6.97
CA GLU A 263 -0.38 25.37 6.30
C GLU A 263 -0.71 24.41 5.14
N GLY A 264 -0.11 23.22 5.15
CA GLY A 264 -0.31 22.18 4.14
C GLY A 264 0.96 21.38 3.94
N HIS A 265 0.98 20.54 2.90
CA HIS A 265 2.18 19.78 2.51
C HIS A 265 2.95 20.46 1.38
N GLU A 266 2.34 21.42 0.68
CA GLU A 266 2.93 22.18 -0.42
C GLU A 266 3.95 23.24 0.02
N TYR A 267 4.02 23.59 1.31
CA TYR A 267 4.82 24.73 1.80
C TYR A 267 5.70 24.34 2.97
N LEU A 268 6.91 24.90 3.02
CA LEU A 268 7.80 24.88 4.19
C LEU A 268 7.93 26.29 4.77
N ALA A 269 7.88 26.43 6.09
CA ALA A 269 8.16 27.71 6.75
C ALA A 269 8.97 27.53 8.04
N VAL A 270 9.68 28.61 8.40
CA VAL A 270 10.24 28.82 9.73
C VAL A 270 9.39 29.84 10.48
N ARG A 271 8.91 29.47 11.66
CA ARG A 271 8.08 30.32 12.53
C ARG A 271 8.68 30.41 13.93
N SER A 272 8.45 31.53 14.59
CA SER A 272 8.73 31.70 16.02
C SER A 272 7.62 31.12 16.90
N SER A 273 7.89 30.97 18.19
CA SER A 273 6.97 30.43 19.21
C SER A 273 5.69 31.24 19.46
N ASP A 274 5.64 32.48 18.97
CA ASP A 274 4.44 33.33 18.91
C ASP A 274 3.54 33.05 17.69
N GLY A 275 3.95 32.15 16.79
CA GLY A 275 3.24 31.77 15.57
C GLY A 275 3.52 32.66 14.36
N ASN A 276 4.31 33.73 14.52
CA ASN A 276 4.68 34.62 13.42
C ASN A 276 5.62 33.91 12.44
N SER A 277 5.34 34.04 11.15
CA SER A 277 6.23 33.59 10.07
C SER A 277 7.44 34.50 10.01
N ILE A 278 8.65 33.93 10.03
CA ILE A 278 9.89 34.72 9.98
C ILE A 278 10.17 35.19 8.55
N LEU A 279 9.69 34.43 7.55
CA LEU A 279 9.70 34.74 6.12
C LEU A 279 8.40 34.23 5.47
N THR A 280 8.13 34.64 4.24
CA THR A 280 7.08 34.04 3.38
C THR A 280 7.27 32.52 3.29
N PRO A 281 6.20 31.70 3.45
CA PRO A 281 6.29 30.26 3.25
C PRO A 281 6.84 29.90 1.87
N PHE A 282 7.78 28.96 1.85
CA PHE A 282 8.45 28.49 0.66
C PHE A 282 7.62 27.38 0.00
N LYS A 283 7.09 27.60 -1.21
CA LYS A 283 6.39 26.55 -1.95
C LYS A 283 7.37 25.47 -2.41
N ILE A 284 7.13 24.22 -2.01
CA ILE A 284 7.87 23.04 -2.45
C ILE A 284 7.61 22.83 -3.95
N ASN A 285 8.56 22.21 -4.65
CA ASN A 285 8.43 21.84 -6.07
C ASN A 285 7.01 21.33 -6.38
N PRO A 286 6.31 21.80 -7.45
CA PRO A 286 5.05 21.17 -7.91
C PRO A 286 5.13 19.65 -8.09
N ASP A 287 6.31 19.06 -8.34
CA ASP A 287 6.49 17.61 -8.42
C ASP A 287 6.49 16.90 -7.04
N TYR A 288 6.52 17.64 -5.92
CA TYR A 288 6.47 17.05 -4.58
C TYR A 288 5.03 16.78 -4.15
N HIS A 289 4.66 15.50 -4.20
CA HIS A 289 3.41 15.01 -3.60
C HIS A 289 3.71 14.02 -2.46
N PRO A 290 3.20 14.20 -1.22
CA PRO A 290 3.50 13.34 -0.06
C PRO A 290 3.06 11.88 -0.26
N LEU A 291 2.11 11.64 -1.18
CA LEU A 291 1.64 10.31 -1.53
C LEU A 291 2.36 9.72 -2.76
N GLY A 292 2.95 10.55 -3.64
CA GLY A 292 3.53 10.14 -4.93
C GLY A 292 4.62 9.05 -4.88
N HIS A 293 5.10 8.67 -3.69
CA HIS A 293 5.85 7.44 -3.45
C HIS A 293 5.60 6.94 -2.00
N PRO A 294 5.58 5.62 -1.68
CA PRO A 294 5.32 5.14 -0.31
C PRO A 294 6.31 5.70 0.71
N PHE A 295 7.55 5.98 0.30
CA PHE A 295 8.57 6.58 1.15
C PHE A 295 8.74 8.09 0.94
N ASN A 296 7.93 8.75 0.10
CA ASN A 296 8.12 10.18 -0.17
C ASN A 296 7.97 11.02 1.11
N GLY A 297 8.90 11.95 1.29
CA GLY A 297 8.97 12.80 2.48
C GLY A 297 10.10 13.81 2.33
N MET A 298 10.13 14.79 3.22
CA MET A 298 11.19 15.81 3.20
C MET A 298 12.27 15.42 4.20
N ALA A 299 13.54 15.48 3.78
CA ALA A 299 14.62 15.57 4.74
C ALA A 299 14.72 17.03 5.17
N LEU A 300 14.55 17.29 6.47
CA LEU A 300 14.73 18.62 7.06
C LEU A 300 16.06 18.64 7.82
N ARG A 301 16.75 19.77 7.76
CA ARG A 301 18.01 20.02 8.45
C ARG A 301 18.06 21.43 9.02
N VAL A 302 18.69 21.54 10.18
CA VAL A 302 19.08 22.81 10.78
C VAL A 302 20.59 22.79 11.00
N ILE A 303 21.29 23.86 10.61
CA ILE A 303 22.71 24.07 10.91
C ILE A 303 22.85 25.33 11.75
N ARG A 304 23.55 25.25 12.89
CA ARG A 304 23.98 26.41 13.67
C ARG A 304 25.44 26.73 13.37
N LYS A 305 25.72 28.01 13.09
CA LYS A 305 27.07 28.61 13.08
C LYS A 305 27.07 29.89 13.90
N GLY A 306 27.72 29.88 15.06
CA GLY A 306 27.69 30.98 16.02
C GLY A 306 26.26 31.33 16.43
N THR A 307 25.76 32.50 16.01
CA THR A 307 24.39 32.98 16.24
C THR A 307 23.46 32.81 15.03
N THR A 308 23.93 32.22 13.93
CA THR A 308 23.16 32.05 12.69
C THR A 308 22.66 30.62 12.53
N TYR A 309 21.38 30.46 12.21
CA TYR A 309 20.68 29.20 12.00
C TYR A 309 20.23 29.11 10.54
N TYR A 310 20.67 28.07 9.84
CA TYR A 310 20.31 27.78 8.45
C TYR A 310 19.28 26.64 8.45
N PHE A 311 18.12 26.89 7.89
CA PHE A 311 17.02 25.94 7.77
C PHE A 311 16.97 25.43 6.35
N GLN A 312 17.16 24.13 6.17
CA GLN A 312 17.39 23.51 4.87
C GLN A 312 16.51 22.28 4.69
N ALA A 313 16.04 22.06 3.47
CA ALA A 313 15.29 20.87 3.12
C ALA A 313 15.73 20.28 1.78
N LYS A 314 15.40 19.00 1.57
CA LYS A 314 15.44 18.34 0.25
C LYS A 314 14.34 17.28 0.16
N ILE A 315 13.88 16.99 -1.04
CA ILE A 315 13.02 15.82 -1.28
C ILE A 315 13.87 14.58 -1.00
N ASN A 316 13.31 13.62 -0.27
CA ASN A 316 14.02 12.41 0.10
C ASN A 316 13.10 11.20 0.01
N ASN A 317 13.40 10.32 -0.94
CA ASN A 317 12.72 9.05 -1.15
C ASN A 317 13.64 7.88 -0.72
N PRO A 318 13.63 7.48 0.57
CA PRO A 318 14.49 6.44 1.12
C PRO A 318 13.96 5.03 0.79
N ILE A 319 13.87 4.69 -0.49
CA ILE A 319 13.71 3.30 -0.95
C ILE A 319 14.79 2.42 -0.30
N SER A 320 16.01 2.93 -0.21
CA SER A 320 17.17 2.31 0.44
C SER A 320 17.20 2.38 1.98
N GLY A 321 16.16 2.92 2.64
CA GLY A 321 16.13 3.11 4.09
C GLY A 321 15.15 2.22 4.85
N CYS A 322 14.04 1.81 4.23
CA CYS A 322 12.96 1.07 4.90
C CYS A 322 12.99 -0.44 4.64
N ILE A 323 13.89 -0.96 3.79
CA ILE A 323 13.98 -2.39 3.41
C ILE A 323 14.92 -3.15 4.38
N SER A 324 15.22 -2.63 5.58
CA SER A 324 16.18 -3.27 6.49
C SER A 324 15.76 -4.69 6.90
N SER A 325 14.47 -4.92 7.16
CA SER A 325 13.95 -6.24 7.55
C SER A 325 13.93 -7.28 6.42
N ILE A 326 13.93 -6.85 5.15
CA ILE A 326 14.00 -7.76 3.98
C ILE A 326 15.46 -7.97 3.57
N LEU A 327 16.30 -6.93 3.59
CA LEU A 327 17.74 -7.04 3.28
C LEU A 327 18.49 -7.89 4.32
N GLU A 328 18.13 -7.82 5.61
CA GLU A 328 18.66 -8.70 6.66
C GLU A 328 18.33 -10.18 6.39
N SER A 329 17.20 -10.49 5.75
CA SER A 329 16.82 -11.86 5.36
C SER A 329 17.54 -12.38 4.10
N LEU A 330 18.12 -11.47 3.30
CA LEU A 330 18.80 -11.78 2.03
C LEU A 330 20.34 -11.74 2.14
N GLY A 331 20.89 -11.51 3.34
CA GLY A 331 22.34 -11.56 3.60
C GLY A 331 23.15 -10.41 2.96
N LEU A 332 22.49 -9.35 2.49
CA LEU A 332 23.15 -8.20 1.87
C LEU A 332 23.54 -7.17 2.95
N SER A 333 24.78 -6.69 2.89
CA SER A 333 25.39 -5.90 3.97
C SER A 333 24.92 -4.44 4.00
N ALA A 334 24.95 -3.84 5.20
CA ALA A 334 24.32 -2.57 5.53
C ALA A 334 25.04 -1.31 4.98
N GLY A 335 25.20 -1.20 3.65
CA GLY A 335 25.82 -0.05 2.98
C GLY A 335 24.94 1.21 2.84
N GLU A 336 23.66 1.15 3.21
CA GLU A 336 22.68 2.18 2.85
C GLU A 336 22.32 3.17 3.97
N LYS A 337 22.97 3.07 5.14
CA LYS A 337 22.66 3.87 6.35
C LYS A 337 22.99 5.38 6.24
N ASP A 338 23.60 5.83 5.15
CA ASP A 338 24.31 7.11 5.08
C ASP A 338 23.69 8.23 4.20
N ARG A 339 22.54 8.03 3.54
CA ARG A 339 21.95 9.08 2.66
C ARG A 339 21.48 10.37 3.36
N ILE A 340 21.23 10.32 4.67
CA ILE A 340 20.98 11.53 5.51
C ILE A 340 22.29 12.10 6.06
N TRP A 341 23.35 11.29 6.17
CA TRP A 341 24.70 11.75 6.54
C TRP A 341 25.38 12.55 5.42
N TYR A 342 25.21 12.13 4.15
CA TYR A 342 25.73 12.86 3.00
C TYR A 342 25.17 14.30 2.95
N GLY A 343 26.08 15.26 3.10
CA GLY A 343 25.79 16.69 3.06
C GLY A 343 25.65 17.36 4.43
N ALA A 344 25.55 16.64 5.56
CA ALA A 344 25.63 17.26 6.90
C ALA A 344 27.02 17.87 7.19
N ASP A 345 27.95 17.72 6.25
CA ASP A 345 29.38 17.90 6.44
C ASP A 345 29.94 19.25 5.99
N ASN A 346 29.22 20.05 5.18
CA ASN A 346 29.69 21.37 4.75
C ASN A 346 28.54 22.30 4.32
N PRO A 347 28.52 23.59 4.72
CA PRO A 347 27.64 24.62 4.16
C PRO A 347 28.33 25.36 3.01
N SER A 348 29.07 24.64 2.16
CA SER A 348 29.88 25.21 1.06
C SER A 348 29.08 25.49 -0.21
N ASP A 349 27.80 25.11 -0.25
CA ASP A 349 26.88 25.59 -1.26
C ASP A 349 26.58 27.06 -0.96
N THR A 350 27.12 27.94 -1.80
CA THR A 350 27.00 29.40 -1.67
C THR A 350 25.54 29.85 -1.69
N ILE A 351 25.31 31.03 -1.11
CA ILE A 351 24.01 31.63 -0.79
C ILE A 351 23.09 31.90 -2.02
N GLU A 352 23.52 31.53 -3.22
CA GLU A 352 23.07 32.13 -4.49
C GLU A 352 22.03 31.33 -5.30
N SER A 353 21.66 30.11 -4.88
CA SER A 353 20.50 29.43 -5.49
C SER A 353 19.44 29.02 -4.48
N ILE A 354 18.37 29.82 -4.46
CA ILE A 354 17.04 29.35 -4.08
C ILE A 354 16.58 28.42 -5.21
N SER A 355 16.84 27.12 -5.08
CA SER A 355 16.34 26.13 -6.05
C SER A 355 14.91 25.73 -5.70
N PRO A 356 13.92 25.88 -6.61
CA PRO A 356 12.59 25.36 -6.38
C PRO A 356 12.52 23.83 -6.48
N SER A 357 13.55 23.15 -7.04
CA SER A 357 13.49 21.71 -7.34
C SER A 357 13.60 20.79 -6.12
N PHE A 358 14.24 21.25 -5.03
CA PHE A 358 14.60 20.44 -3.85
C PHE A 358 15.33 19.10 -4.16
N SER A 359 16.01 19.01 -5.32
CA SER A 359 16.87 17.85 -5.67
C SER A 359 18.04 17.69 -4.69
N ASP A 360 18.55 18.82 -4.20
CA ASP A 360 19.61 18.93 -3.22
C ASP A 360 19.18 19.79 -2.02
N TRP A 361 20.06 19.91 -1.02
CA TRP A 361 19.80 20.67 0.20
C TRP A 361 19.62 22.16 -0.09
N THR A 362 18.36 22.59 -0.13
CA THR A 362 17.94 23.97 -0.43
C THR A 362 17.78 24.77 0.85
N ASN A 363 18.33 25.99 0.91
CA ASN A 363 18.10 26.94 2.00
C ASN A 363 16.66 27.47 1.94
N VAL A 364 15.85 27.13 2.94
CA VAL A 364 14.47 27.65 3.11
C VAL A 364 14.48 28.98 3.86
N SER A 365 15.36 29.13 4.86
CA SER A 365 15.50 30.36 5.65
C SER A 365 16.85 30.43 6.35
N ILE A 366 17.27 31.64 6.68
CA ILE A 366 18.43 31.93 7.54
C ILE A 366 17.95 32.89 8.63
N VAL A 367 18.13 32.52 9.90
CA VAL A 367 17.69 33.31 11.06
C VAL A 367 18.87 33.53 12.00
N SER A 368 19.09 34.77 12.41
CA SER A 368 20.05 35.09 13.47
C SER A 368 19.35 35.09 14.83
N HIS A 369 19.82 34.28 15.77
CA HIS A 369 19.35 34.27 17.15
C HIS A 369 20.54 34.20 18.12
N PRO A 370 20.64 35.11 19.12
CA PRO A 370 21.82 35.19 19.99
C PRO A 370 21.89 34.07 21.03
N GLY A 371 20.77 33.42 21.36
CA GLY A 371 20.73 32.35 22.36
C GLY A 371 21.38 31.05 21.89
N GLU A 372 21.88 30.26 22.84
CA GLU A 372 22.15 28.83 22.62
C GLU A 372 20.86 28.03 22.89
N PRO A 373 20.46 27.10 22.03
CA PRO A 373 19.27 26.30 22.27
C PRO A 373 19.53 25.31 23.41
N ASN A 374 18.51 25.09 24.24
CA ASN A 374 18.53 24.07 25.30
C ASN A 374 18.09 22.69 24.78
N ALA A 375 17.13 22.68 23.86
CA ALA A 375 16.58 21.46 23.27
C ALA A 375 16.44 21.55 21.75
N ILE A 376 16.53 20.39 21.10
CA ILE A 376 16.23 20.18 19.68
C ILE A 376 15.38 18.92 19.50
N GLY A 377 14.64 18.83 18.41
CA GLY A 377 13.91 17.62 18.07
C GLY A 377 12.80 17.83 17.07
N MET A 378 11.69 17.13 17.28
CA MET A 378 10.53 17.03 16.39
C MET A 378 9.27 17.56 17.07
N PHE A 379 8.42 18.25 16.31
CA PHE A 379 7.19 18.87 16.79
C PHE A 379 6.02 18.66 15.82
N ILE A 380 4.81 18.78 16.36
CA ILE A 380 3.56 18.93 15.60
C ILE A 380 2.73 20.01 16.29
N ASN A 381 2.18 20.93 15.50
CA ASN A 381 1.41 22.10 15.92
C ASN A 381 0.15 22.21 15.02
N LYS A 382 -0.96 22.68 15.58
CA LYS A 382 -2.31 22.78 14.99
C LYS A 382 -2.82 24.19 15.28
N ARG A 383 -3.34 24.94 14.29
CA ARG A 383 -3.65 26.37 14.50
C ARG A 383 -5.09 26.73 14.87
N LYS A 384 -6.16 26.29 14.17
CA LYS A 384 -7.54 26.75 14.52
C LYS A 384 -8.70 25.76 14.47
N HIS A 385 -8.62 24.62 13.78
CA HIS A 385 -9.80 23.74 13.60
C HIS A 385 -9.53 22.26 13.91
N PRO A 386 -10.54 21.48 14.36
CA PRO A 386 -10.41 20.06 14.68
C PRO A 386 -10.17 19.23 13.42
N HIS A 387 -8.91 19.23 12.99
CA HIS A 387 -8.39 18.31 12.01
C HIS A 387 -7.22 17.55 12.59
N PHE A 388 -7.29 16.25 12.31
CA PHE A 388 -6.24 15.27 12.47
C PHE A 388 -4.98 15.70 11.62
N CYS A 389 -3.79 15.90 12.21
CA CYS A 389 -2.44 15.86 11.55
C CYS A 389 -1.56 14.69 12.08
N ASP A 390 -1.09 13.79 11.18
CA ASP A 390 -0.19 12.65 11.47
C ASP A 390 1.15 13.00 10.88
N THR A 391 2.21 12.82 11.65
CA THR A 391 3.55 12.96 11.10
C THR A 391 4.44 11.83 11.58
N ALA A 392 5.06 11.15 10.61
CA ALA A 392 6.02 10.07 10.83
C ALA A 392 7.43 10.60 10.64
N PHE A 393 8.21 10.61 11.72
CA PHE A 393 9.60 11.04 11.72
C PHE A 393 10.54 9.84 11.79
N HIS A 394 11.54 9.81 10.92
CA HIS A 394 12.65 8.90 11.06
C HIS A 394 13.72 9.46 12.02
N ASN A 395 14.72 8.65 12.34
CA ASN A 395 15.80 8.91 13.29
C ASN A 395 16.33 10.36 13.31
N LEU A 396 16.72 10.85 14.49
CA LEU A 396 17.30 12.19 14.64
C LEU A 396 18.83 12.11 14.50
N TYR A 397 19.35 12.62 13.39
CA TYR A 397 20.77 12.68 13.09
C TYR A 397 21.35 13.98 13.64
N ILE A 398 22.48 13.93 14.35
CA ILE A 398 23.09 15.11 14.98
C ILE A 398 24.61 15.07 14.78
N LYS A 399 25.20 16.19 14.40
CA LYS A 399 26.63 16.34 14.14
C LYS A 399 27.22 17.54 14.91
N THR A 400 28.40 17.35 15.51
CA THR A 400 29.18 18.37 16.23
C THR A 400 30.65 18.26 15.88
N GLY A 401 31.21 19.23 15.15
CA GLY A 401 32.59 19.12 14.65
C GLY A 401 32.76 17.87 13.77
N THR A 402 33.62 16.92 14.17
CA THR A 402 33.77 15.61 13.53
C THR A 402 32.82 14.53 14.08
N ASN A 403 32.22 14.75 15.26
CA ASN A 403 31.41 13.75 15.94
C ASN A 403 30.02 13.62 15.30
N LYS A 404 29.59 12.38 15.11
CA LYS A 404 28.35 11.98 14.43
C LYS A 404 27.55 11.05 15.37
N ARG A 405 26.30 11.41 15.71
CA ARG A 405 25.37 10.58 16.50
C ARG A 405 24.01 10.44 15.83
N VAL A 406 23.36 9.29 16.00
CA VAL A 406 21.98 9.03 15.56
C VAL A 406 21.16 8.62 16.77
N LEU A 407 20.02 9.27 16.98
CA LEU A 407 19.06 8.88 18.02
C LEU A 407 17.89 8.16 17.35
N LEU A 408 17.69 6.89 17.74
CA LEU A 408 16.76 6.00 17.06
C LEU A 408 15.30 6.27 17.43
N THR A 409 14.42 6.06 16.46
CA THR A 409 12.95 6.22 16.59
C THR A 409 12.22 4.87 16.59
N THR A 410 12.94 3.78 16.86
CA THR A 410 12.46 2.38 16.86
C THR A 410 11.57 2.03 18.05
N SER A 411 11.45 2.90 19.06
CA SER A 411 10.52 2.76 20.18
C SER A 411 9.93 4.12 20.56
N VAL A 412 8.82 4.12 21.30
CA VAL A 412 8.24 5.36 21.85
C VAL A 412 9.17 5.89 22.95
N PRO A 413 9.68 7.13 22.86
CA PRO A 413 10.63 7.67 23.85
C PRO A 413 10.05 7.75 25.28
N PRO A 414 10.92 7.71 26.32
CA PRO A 414 10.50 7.93 27.70
C PRO A 414 9.92 9.34 27.89
N ALA A 415 8.89 9.45 28.72
CA ALA A 415 8.22 10.73 29.00
C ALA A 415 9.01 11.58 30.00
N ILE A 416 8.99 12.89 29.80
CA ILE A 416 9.54 13.90 30.72
C ILE A 416 8.53 15.00 31.03
N ALA A 417 8.76 15.75 32.11
CA ALA A 417 7.99 16.95 32.43
C ALA A 417 8.22 18.06 31.40
N ALA A 418 7.14 18.72 30.96
CA ALA A 418 7.19 19.75 29.92
C ALA A 418 8.07 20.94 30.31
N GLY A 419 8.91 21.41 29.38
CA GLY A 419 9.84 22.51 29.59
C GLY A 419 11.06 22.18 30.47
N ASN A 420 11.21 20.95 30.99
CA ASN A 420 12.37 20.55 31.80
C ASN A 420 13.58 20.17 30.92
N TYR A 421 14.10 21.15 30.17
CA TYR A 421 15.21 20.91 29.24
C TYR A 421 16.53 20.54 29.96
N ALA A 422 16.68 20.90 31.24
CA ALA A 422 17.84 20.54 32.05
C ALA A 422 17.95 19.01 32.25
N ALA A 423 16.83 18.28 32.29
CA ALA A 423 16.78 16.83 32.43
C ALA A 423 17.02 16.05 31.12
N LEU A 424 17.24 16.74 29.99
CA LEU A 424 17.43 16.08 28.71
C LEU A 424 18.79 15.38 28.61
N SER A 425 18.74 14.11 28.22
CA SER A 425 19.92 13.36 27.79
C SER A 425 20.43 13.84 26.43
N THR A 426 21.74 13.70 26.21
CA THR A 426 22.40 13.88 24.91
C THR A 426 22.35 12.62 24.02
N ASN A 427 22.00 11.47 24.60
CA ASN A 427 22.22 10.14 24.00
C ASN A 427 20.92 9.39 23.69
N GLN A 428 19.76 9.97 24.02
CA GLN A 428 18.44 9.43 23.68
C GLN A 428 17.46 10.54 23.35
N LEU A 429 16.40 10.18 22.62
CA LEU A 429 15.17 10.97 22.55
C LEU A 429 14.39 10.81 23.85
N ASN A 430 13.63 11.83 24.19
CA ASN A 430 12.63 11.86 25.25
C ASN A 430 11.35 12.45 24.62
N ARG A 431 10.20 12.32 25.26
CA ARG A 431 8.96 12.97 24.81
C ARG A 431 8.38 13.84 25.92
N GLU A 432 7.95 15.05 25.57
CA GLU A 432 6.92 15.71 26.37
C GLU A 432 5.61 15.00 26.04
N ASN A 433 4.77 14.76 27.04
CA ASN A 433 3.46 14.12 26.85
C ASN A 433 2.36 15.15 27.09
N PRO A 434 2.12 16.09 26.14
CA PRO A 434 0.96 16.96 26.23
C PRO A 434 -0.33 16.12 26.27
N GLU A 435 -1.36 16.67 26.88
CA GLU A 435 -2.56 15.92 27.26
C GLU A 435 -3.21 15.26 26.03
N GLY A 436 -3.40 13.93 26.10
CA GLY A 436 -3.94 13.08 25.03
C GLY A 436 -2.95 12.63 23.94
N ALA A 437 -1.67 13.04 23.95
CA ALA A 437 -0.83 12.84 22.78
C ALA A 437 -0.50 11.37 22.48
N ILE A 438 -0.88 10.90 21.28
CA ILE A 438 -0.61 9.54 20.83
C ILE A 438 0.76 9.49 20.14
N PHE A 439 1.65 8.67 20.71
CA PHE A 439 2.94 8.32 20.14
C PHE A 439 2.95 6.84 19.78
N ARG A 440 3.43 6.49 18.58
CA ARG A 440 3.59 5.09 18.15
C ARG A 440 4.91 4.92 17.42
N SER A 441 5.65 3.86 17.72
CA SER A 441 6.74 3.44 16.84
C SER A 441 6.22 2.41 15.83
N LYS A 442 6.47 2.64 14.55
CA LYS A 442 6.14 1.71 13.45
C LYS A 442 7.20 1.87 12.36
N GLU A 443 7.64 0.78 11.73
CA GLU A 443 8.53 0.82 10.55
C GLU A 443 9.83 1.66 10.78
N GLY A 444 10.36 1.65 12.00
CA GLY A 444 11.54 2.44 12.38
C GLY A 444 11.32 3.96 12.36
N ARG A 445 10.07 4.42 12.53
CA ARG A 445 9.67 5.82 12.65
C ARG A 445 8.83 6.04 13.91
N ILE A 446 8.94 7.24 14.49
CA ILE A 446 8.04 7.74 15.52
C ILE A 446 6.90 8.50 14.84
N HIS A 447 5.67 8.03 15.04
CA HIS A 447 4.44 8.72 14.65
C HIS A 447 3.97 9.61 15.79
N ILE A 448 3.62 10.85 15.46
CA ILE A 448 3.01 11.84 16.35
C ILE A 448 1.66 12.25 15.75
N ILE A 449 0.60 12.21 16.55
CA ILE A 449 -0.79 12.30 16.10
C ILE A 449 -1.53 13.37 16.93
N ALA A 450 -2.07 14.40 16.27
CA ALA A 450 -2.93 15.44 16.87
C ALA A 450 -4.26 15.58 16.07
N PRO A 451 -5.44 15.92 16.65
CA PRO A 451 -5.65 16.20 18.05
C PRO A 451 -5.48 14.97 18.91
N PHE A 452 -5.04 15.29 20.11
CA PHE A 452 -4.57 14.37 21.11
C PHE A 452 -5.78 13.62 21.70
N SER A 453 -5.81 12.31 21.54
CA SER A 453 -6.96 11.45 21.86
C SER A 453 -6.52 10.32 22.79
N THR A 454 -7.29 10.02 23.84
CA THR A 454 -6.90 8.94 24.76
C THR A 454 -7.25 7.60 24.16
N VAL A 455 -6.31 6.65 24.26
CA VAL A 455 -6.59 5.24 24.01
C VAL A 455 -7.24 4.68 25.28
N ASN A 456 -8.46 4.15 25.17
CA ASN A 456 -9.11 3.49 26.29
C ASN A 456 -8.61 2.04 26.48
N ASP A 457 -9.00 1.38 27.56
CA ASP A 457 -8.56 0.02 27.91
C ASP A 457 -8.86 -1.05 26.85
N GLY A 458 -9.71 -0.74 25.86
CA GLY A 458 -10.01 -1.58 24.69
C GLY A 458 -9.19 -1.25 23.43
N ASN A 459 -8.10 -0.50 23.54
CA ASN A 459 -7.29 0.03 22.42
C ASN A 459 -8.06 0.92 21.42
N LYS A 460 -9.28 1.37 21.76
CA LYS A 460 -10.04 2.29 20.90
C LYS A 460 -9.61 3.72 21.18
N ILE A 461 -9.40 4.47 20.09
CA ILE A 461 -9.10 5.90 20.16
C ILE A 461 -10.40 6.63 20.49
N GLN A 462 -10.41 7.38 21.59
CA GLN A 462 -11.53 8.21 22.01
C GLN A 462 -11.19 9.67 21.77
N HIS A 463 -11.98 10.31 20.90
CA HIS A 463 -11.89 11.73 20.59
C HIS A 463 -12.86 12.45 21.53
N TYR A 464 -12.35 13.47 22.23
CA TYR A 464 -13.16 14.32 23.10
C TYR A 464 -13.52 15.61 22.36
N PRO A 465 -14.69 16.21 22.63
CA PRO A 465 -15.06 17.49 22.04
C PRO A 465 -14.06 18.59 22.45
N ASP A 466 -13.90 19.62 21.60
CA ASP A 466 -12.94 20.72 21.77
C ASP A 466 -12.99 21.42 23.16
N THR A 467 -14.09 21.26 23.90
CA THR A 467 -14.28 21.78 25.25
C THR A 467 -13.54 21.02 26.37
N GLN A 468 -13.05 19.80 26.12
CA GLN A 468 -12.42 18.96 27.16
C GLN A 468 -10.89 19.04 27.19
N PHE A 469 -10.23 19.32 26.06
CA PHE A 469 -8.82 19.70 26.07
C PHE A 469 -8.69 21.21 26.09
N LYS A 470 -7.87 21.73 27.02
CA LYS A 470 -7.44 23.14 26.96
C LYS A 470 -6.43 23.29 25.84
N HIS A 471 -6.93 23.55 24.63
CA HIS A 471 -6.12 24.04 23.51
C HIS A 471 -5.65 25.47 23.79
N ASP A 472 -4.67 25.60 24.68
CA ASP A 472 -3.87 26.81 24.77
C ASP A 472 -2.68 26.74 23.80
N THR A 473 -2.22 27.91 23.35
CA THR A 473 -1.05 28.03 22.46
C THR A 473 0.21 27.42 23.07
N HIS A 474 0.25 27.20 24.38
CA HIS A 474 1.38 26.59 25.04
C HIS A 474 1.46 25.07 24.81
N ILE A 475 0.34 24.35 24.86
CA ILE A 475 0.25 22.91 24.58
C ILE A 475 0.48 22.63 23.09
N ASP A 476 -0.14 23.41 22.21
CA ASP A 476 -0.02 23.20 20.76
C ASP A 476 1.41 23.53 20.27
N ASN A 477 2.03 24.63 20.73
CA ASN A 477 3.42 25.00 20.43
C ASN A 477 4.47 24.21 21.27
N SER A 478 4.10 23.22 22.07
CA SER A 478 5.08 22.45 22.85
C SER A 478 5.97 21.58 21.94
N PRO A 479 7.26 21.39 22.27
CA PRO A 479 8.02 20.24 21.77
C PRO A 479 7.28 18.94 22.02
N LYS A 480 7.49 17.94 21.15
CA LYS A 480 6.82 16.64 21.27
C LYS A 480 7.82 15.50 21.48
N VAL A 481 8.88 15.45 20.67
CA VAL A 481 10.00 14.52 20.87
C VAL A 481 11.32 15.28 20.79
N LEU A 482 12.17 15.16 21.81
CA LEU A 482 13.26 16.09 22.06
C LEU A 482 14.49 15.46 22.73
N THR A 483 15.64 16.07 22.50
CA THR A 483 16.94 15.73 23.07
C THR A 483 17.71 17.00 23.43
N LYS A 484 18.76 16.87 24.25
CA LYS A 484 19.60 18.02 24.61
C LYS A 484 20.35 18.53 23.39
N ALA A 485 20.21 19.82 23.13
CA ALA A 485 20.93 20.50 22.07
C ALA A 485 22.46 20.46 22.34
N PRO A 486 23.30 20.36 21.28
CA PRO A 486 24.72 20.55 21.46
C PRO A 486 25.11 22.01 21.70
N THR A 487 26.23 22.20 22.41
CA THR A 487 26.91 23.51 22.56
C THR A 487 27.74 23.86 21.32
N GLY A 488 27.88 25.15 21.02
CA GLY A 488 28.66 25.61 19.85
C GLY A 488 28.03 25.29 18.50
N ASP A 489 28.86 25.12 17.47
CA ASP A 489 28.43 24.82 16.09
C ASP A 489 28.00 23.35 15.93
N PHE A 490 26.79 23.14 15.40
CA PHE A 490 26.23 21.81 15.18
C PHE A 490 25.25 21.78 14.01
N SER A 491 24.91 20.59 13.54
CA SER A 491 23.74 20.38 12.68
C SER A 491 22.89 19.22 13.16
N PHE A 492 21.61 19.25 12.85
CA PHE A 492 20.71 18.11 13.05
C PHE A 492 19.69 17.97 11.93
N ALA A 493 19.24 16.74 11.69
CA ALA A 493 18.33 16.41 10.60
C ALA A 493 17.38 15.25 10.96
N THR A 494 16.24 15.22 10.28
CA THR A 494 15.28 14.09 10.27
C THR A 494 14.72 13.92 8.85
N ASN A 495 14.08 12.78 8.58
CA ASN A 495 13.15 12.65 7.47
C ASN A 495 11.72 12.65 8.01
N VAL A 496 10.95 13.65 7.61
CA VAL A 496 9.56 13.87 7.99
C VAL A 496 8.63 13.46 6.85
N LYS A 497 7.54 12.76 7.19
CA LYS A 497 6.44 12.47 6.27
C LYS A 497 5.11 12.84 6.91
N VAL A 498 4.32 13.69 6.26
CA VAL A 498 2.93 13.93 6.65
C VAL A 498 2.06 12.82 6.08
N HIS A 499 1.11 12.34 6.87
CA HIS A 499 0.35 11.12 6.58
C HIS A 499 -1.16 11.35 6.43
N ARG A 500 -1.62 12.60 6.41
CA ARG A 500 -3.05 12.95 6.25
C ARG A 500 -3.24 13.75 4.97
N THR A 501 -4.08 13.32 4.02
CA THR A 501 -5.02 12.18 4.07
C THR A 501 -5.07 11.37 2.77
N ILE A 502 -5.10 10.04 2.95
CA ILE A 502 -5.69 9.04 2.03
C ILE A 502 -5.07 9.00 0.64
N VAL A 503 -4.07 8.14 0.51
CA VAL A 503 -3.89 7.13 -0.55
C VAL A 503 -2.46 6.61 -0.33
N THR A 504 -2.28 5.30 -0.26
CA THR A 504 -0.98 4.72 -0.63
C THR A 504 -1.15 4.39 -2.11
N PRO A 505 -0.55 5.13 -3.06
CA PRO A 505 -0.84 4.92 -4.49
C PRO A 505 -0.05 3.73 -5.05
N TRP A 506 0.01 2.64 -4.29
CA TRP A 506 0.85 1.48 -4.58
C TRP A 506 0.29 0.23 -3.92
N ALA A 507 0.05 -0.76 -4.77
CA ALA A 507 -0.13 -2.19 -4.57
C ALA A 507 -1.03 -2.67 -3.41
N GLY A 508 -1.99 -3.54 -3.77
CA GLY A 508 -2.63 -4.44 -2.82
C GLY A 508 -1.59 -5.19 -1.99
N GLY A 509 -1.86 -5.29 -0.69
CA GLY A 509 -0.93 -5.75 0.35
C GLY A 509 -0.33 -4.60 1.17
N TYR A 510 -0.01 -3.44 0.59
CA TYR A 510 0.57 -2.31 1.35
C TYR A 510 -0.45 -1.53 2.19
N GLY A 511 -1.75 -1.73 1.93
CA GLY A 511 -2.86 -1.29 2.78
C GLY A 511 -3.01 -2.10 4.08
N ALA A 512 -2.26 -3.20 4.26
CA ALA A 512 -2.31 -4.01 5.48
C ALA A 512 -1.91 -3.21 6.72
N ASN A 513 -2.74 -3.29 7.77
CA ASN A 513 -2.57 -2.53 9.01
C ASN A 513 -2.44 -1.01 8.77
N ARG A 514 -3.24 -0.48 7.82
CA ARG A 514 -3.40 0.95 7.54
C ARG A 514 -4.87 1.35 7.76
N THR A 515 -5.07 2.65 8.03
CA THR A 515 -6.39 3.26 8.15
C THR A 515 -6.57 4.26 7.00
N VAL A 516 -7.60 4.01 6.21
CA VAL A 516 -8.12 4.85 5.13
C VAL A 516 -9.22 5.74 5.73
N TRP A 517 -9.42 6.91 5.16
CA TRP A 517 -10.35 7.94 5.62
C TRP A 517 -11.08 8.54 4.40
N GLY A 518 -11.99 9.47 4.63
CA GLY A 518 -12.53 10.32 3.57
C GLY A 518 -14.04 10.39 3.57
N LYS A 519 -14.61 10.87 2.47
CA LYS A 519 -16.07 10.94 2.33
C LYS A 519 -16.58 9.57 1.92
N ILE A 520 -17.22 8.85 2.85
CA ILE A 520 -17.95 7.63 2.50
C ILE A 520 -19.11 8.03 1.59
N LYS A 521 -19.17 7.38 0.42
CA LYS A 521 -20.33 7.40 -0.46
C LYS A 521 -20.91 5.99 -0.51
N SER A 522 -22.20 5.88 -0.78
CA SER A 522 -22.86 4.59 -0.95
C SER A 522 -23.95 4.65 -2.03
N THR A 523 -24.28 3.49 -2.58
CA THR A 523 -25.36 3.27 -3.54
C THR A 523 -25.93 1.87 -3.35
N ALA A 524 -27.12 1.59 -3.88
CA ALA A 524 -27.64 0.23 -3.90
C ALA A 524 -26.87 -0.60 -4.94
N ALA A 525 -26.57 -1.87 -4.66
CA ALA A 525 -25.93 -2.79 -5.60
C ALA A 525 -26.76 -2.98 -6.88
N SER A 526 -28.09 -2.88 -6.77
CA SER A 526 -29.02 -2.82 -7.90
C SER A 526 -28.83 -1.62 -8.84
N SER A 527 -28.03 -0.61 -8.46
CA SER A 527 -27.68 0.49 -9.36
C SER A 527 -26.55 0.14 -10.34
N ALA A 528 -25.85 -0.99 -10.15
CA ALA A 528 -24.77 -1.44 -11.01
C ALA A 528 -25.28 -1.82 -12.42
N ILE A 529 -24.67 -1.23 -13.44
CA ILE A 529 -24.89 -1.54 -14.86
C ILE A 529 -23.71 -2.40 -15.32
N ILE A 530 -23.95 -3.69 -15.51
CA ILE A 530 -22.97 -4.58 -16.15
C ILE A 530 -22.93 -4.26 -17.65
N PRO A 531 -21.77 -3.92 -18.24
CA PRO A 531 -21.62 -3.62 -19.66
C PRO A 531 -21.76 -4.88 -20.54
N SER A 532 -21.99 -4.71 -21.83
CA SER A 532 -22.24 -5.82 -22.77
C SER A 532 -21.03 -6.74 -22.96
N SER A 533 -19.82 -6.19 -22.88
CA SER A 533 -18.53 -6.90 -22.82
C SER A 533 -18.57 -7.98 -21.73
N ILE A 534 -18.75 -7.58 -20.47
CA ILE A 534 -18.83 -8.48 -19.32
C ILE A 534 -20.03 -9.43 -19.41
N ARG A 535 -21.22 -8.95 -19.83
CA ARG A 535 -22.39 -9.83 -20.01
C ARG A 535 -22.16 -10.94 -21.03
N SER A 536 -21.29 -10.74 -22.03
CA SER A 536 -21.00 -11.75 -23.06
C SER A 536 -20.13 -12.92 -22.57
N ILE A 537 -19.43 -12.72 -21.43
CA ILE A 537 -18.47 -13.67 -20.82
C ILE A 537 -18.92 -14.19 -19.44
N GLN A 538 -19.91 -13.55 -18.82
CA GLN A 538 -20.65 -14.04 -17.64
C GLN A 538 -21.22 -15.47 -17.75
N PRO A 539 -21.78 -15.92 -18.91
CA PRO A 539 -22.38 -17.23 -19.02
C PRO A 539 -21.39 -18.34 -18.65
N PRO A 540 -21.74 -19.24 -17.71
CA PRO A 540 -20.87 -20.33 -17.32
C PRO A 540 -20.74 -21.37 -18.45
N PRO A 541 -19.66 -22.14 -18.49
CA PRO A 541 -19.49 -23.26 -19.41
C PRO A 541 -20.49 -24.40 -19.10
N PRO A 542 -20.63 -25.38 -20.01
CA PRO A 542 -21.57 -26.49 -19.84
C PRO A 542 -21.43 -27.20 -18.49
N GLY A 543 -22.57 -27.37 -17.80
CA GLY A 543 -22.65 -28.00 -16.48
C GLY A 543 -22.18 -27.13 -15.31
N ASN A 544 -21.99 -25.82 -15.49
CA ASN A 544 -21.41 -24.88 -14.51
C ASN A 544 -19.98 -25.24 -14.05
N ALA A 545 -19.30 -26.14 -14.77
CA ALA A 545 -17.97 -26.65 -14.47
C ALA A 545 -16.96 -26.13 -15.50
N TYR A 546 -16.02 -25.30 -15.06
CA TYR A 546 -14.91 -24.81 -15.85
C TYR A 546 -13.85 -25.91 -15.96
N LYS A 547 -13.33 -26.16 -17.17
CA LYS A 547 -12.27 -27.14 -17.39
C LYS A 547 -10.91 -26.47 -17.30
N PHE A 548 -10.07 -26.91 -16.36
CA PHE A 548 -8.72 -26.38 -16.11
C PHE A 548 -7.65 -27.41 -16.47
N GLY A 549 -6.78 -27.08 -17.43
CA GLY A 549 -5.63 -27.93 -17.77
C GLY A 549 -4.39 -27.47 -17.00
N PHE A 550 -3.93 -28.26 -16.02
CA PHE A 550 -2.69 -27.97 -15.29
C PHE A 550 -1.47 -28.54 -16.05
N MET A 551 -0.47 -27.70 -16.28
CA MET A 551 0.67 -28.00 -17.15
C MET A 551 2.00 -27.69 -16.48
N VAL A 552 2.96 -28.60 -16.62
CA VAL A 552 4.39 -28.32 -16.40
C VAL A 552 5.03 -28.01 -17.75
N ILE A 553 5.67 -26.84 -17.86
CA ILE A 553 6.41 -26.41 -19.05
C ILE A 553 7.90 -26.47 -18.75
N ALA A 554 8.66 -27.26 -19.50
CA ALA A 554 10.11 -27.43 -19.27
C ALA A 554 10.90 -27.44 -20.58
N ARG A 555 12.19 -27.09 -20.52
CA ARG A 555 13.06 -27.22 -21.70
C ARG A 555 13.29 -28.69 -22.07
N ASN A 556 13.50 -29.56 -21.08
CA ASN A 556 13.76 -30.99 -21.29
C ASN A 556 12.92 -31.86 -20.34
N GLN A 557 12.61 -33.09 -20.75
CA GLN A 557 11.86 -34.05 -19.92
C GLN A 557 12.57 -34.40 -18.61
N GLN A 558 13.92 -34.36 -18.59
CA GLN A 558 14.72 -34.65 -17.40
C GLN A 558 14.55 -33.61 -16.28
N ASP A 559 14.10 -32.39 -16.62
CA ASP A 559 13.86 -31.32 -15.66
C ASP A 559 12.55 -31.56 -14.85
N VAL A 560 11.68 -32.45 -15.35
CA VAL A 560 10.36 -32.75 -14.77
C VAL A 560 10.45 -33.97 -13.85
N THR A 561 10.52 -33.72 -12.54
CA THR A 561 10.63 -34.80 -11.53
C THR A 561 9.27 -35.24 -10.97
N PRO A 562 9.12 -36.50 -10.49
CA PRO A 562 7.91 -36.95 -9.81
C PRO A 562 7.51 -36.10 -8.61
N ALA A 563 8.47 -35.51 -7.87
CA ALA A 563 8.21 -34.63 -6.74
C ALA A 563 7.64 -33.25 -7.16
N LEU A 564 7.98 -32.77 -8.36
CA LEU A 564 7.36 -31.57 -8.93
C LEU A 564 5.91 -31.87 -9.35
N LEU A 565 5.67 -32.99 -10.02
CA LEU A 565 4.34 -33.43 -10.43
C LEU A 565 3.41 -33.67 -9.23
N GLN A 566 3.90 -34.31 -8.17
CA GLN A 566 3.14 -34.52 -6.93
C GLN A 566 2.73 -33.21 -6.26
N ARG A 567 3.61 -32.20 -6.23
CA ARG A 567 3.30 -30.87 -5.68
C ARG A 567 2.27 -30.14 -6.54
N LEU A 568 2.38 -30.24 -7.86
CA LEU A 568 1.41 -29.62 -8.77
C LEU A 568 0.03 -30.30 -8.69
N ASP A 569 -0.05 -31.64 -8.61
CA ASP A 569 -1.31 -32.35 -8.37
C ASP A 569 -1.94 -31.96 -7.01
N THR A 570 -1.11 -31.74 -6.00
CA THR A 570 -1.57 -31.24 -4.70
C THR A 570 -2.20 -29.84 -4.83
N VAL A 571 -1.52 -28.92 -5.53
CA VAL A 571 -2.04 -27.56 -5.81
C VAL A 571 -3.34 -27.60 -6.60
N ARG A 572 -3.39 -28.41 -7.66
CA ARG A 572 -4.57 -28.66 -8.50
C ARG A 572 -5.78 -29.10 -7.67
N ARG A 573 -5.61 -30.07 -6.76
CA ARG A 573 -6.69 -30.57 -5.90
C ARG A 573 -7.15 -29.55 -4.86
N TYR A 574 -6.26 -28.69 -4.36
CA TYR A 574 -6.68 -27.52 -3.57
C TYR A 574 -7.41 -26.48 -4.41
N TRP A 575 -7.00 -26.25 -5.67
CA TRP A 575 -7.65 -25.31 -6.57
C TRP A 575 -9.12 -25.67 -6.81
N ASP A 576 -9.42 -26.95 -7.07
CA ASP A 576 -10.80 -27.37 -7.37
C ASP A 576 -11.78 -27.06 -6.22
N GLU A 577 -11.37 -27.34 -4.98
CA GLU A 577 -12.17 -26.99 -3.80
C GLU A 577 -12.12 -25.49 -3.50
N ALA A 578 -10.98 -24.81 -3.69
CA ALA A 578 -10.86 -23.37 -3.46
C ALA A 578 -11.73 -22.53 -4.40
N PHE A 579 -11.81 -22.88 -5.70
CA PHE A 579 -12.65 -22.21 -6.69
C PHE A 579 -14.14 -22.49 -6.46
N LYS A 580 -14.49 -23.71 -6.05
CA LYS A 580 -15.85 -24.08 -5.64
C LYS A 580 -16.30 -23.29 -4.41
N VAL A 581 -15.49 -23.22 -3.37
CA VAL A 581 -15.81 -22.47 -2.14
C VAL A 581 -15.84 -20.96 -2.41
N SER A 582 -14.87 -20.41 -3.16
CA SER A 582 -14.84 -18.98 -3.49
C SER A 582 -16.02 -18.52 -4.35
N THR A 583 -16.62 -19.41 -5.15
CA THR A 583 -17.85 -19.14 -5.92
C THR A 583 -19.14 -19.57 -5.20
N ILE A 584 -19.08 -19.72 -3.86
CA ILE A 584 -20.21 -20.07 -2.98
C ILE A 584 -20.91 -21.36 -3.44
N ASN A 585 -20.14 -22.34 -3.92
CA ASN A 585 -20.60 -23.63 -4.45
C ASN A 585 -21.55 -23.52 -5.66
N ARG A 586 -21.65 -22.36 -6.32
CA ARG A 586 -22.49 -22.15 -7.52
C ARG A 586 -21.78 -22.46 -8.83
N ARG A 587 -20.45 -22.49 -8.82
CA ARG A 587 -19.58 -22.91 -9.93
C ARG A 587 -18.57 -23.93 -9.42
N THR A 588 -18.03 -24.73 -10.32
CA THR A 588 -16.96 -25.69 -9.99
C THR A 588 -15.82 -25.55 -10.98
N SER A 589 -14.63 -25.90 -10.50
CA SER A 589 -13.51 -26.25 -11.36
C SER A 589 -13.54 -27.77 -11.52
N ASN A 590 -13.19 -28.24 -12.72
CA ASN A 590 -12.87 -29.62 -13.01
C ASN A 590 -11.49 -29.61 -13.67
N SER A 591 -10.50 -30.08 -12.91
CA SER A 591 -9.10 -30.15 -13.33
C SER A 591 -8.63 -31.55 -13.70
N GLU A 592 -9.53 -32.53 -13.65
CA GLU A 592 -9.28 -33.89 -14.15
C GLU A 592 -9.28 -33.85 -15.68
N LEU A 593 -8.35 -34.56 -16.33
CA LEU A 593 -8.11 -34.43 -17.78
C LEU A 593 -9.00 -35.32 -18.66
#